data_AF-A0A5C7KXQ7-F1
#
_entry.id   AF-A0A5C7KXQ7-F1
#
_cell.length_a   1.000
_cell.length_b   1.000
_cell.length_c   1.000
_cell.angle_alpha   90.00
_cell.angle_beta   90.00
_cell.angle_gamma   90.00
#
_symmetry.space_group_name_H-M   'P 1'
#
loop_
_entity.id
_entity.type
_entity.pdbx_description
1 polymer ?
#
loop_
_entity_poly.entity_id
_entity_poly.type
_entity_poly.pdbx_seq_one_letter_code
_entity_poly.pdbx_strand_id
1 'polypeptide(L)'
;MVPTSIVSSTVSKTLFPTLPFCGYVSPPVVAWYESALSLSFMLGRGEFVDADRGYMIWPPSLLAIYDVQNGGLIDLRSVAPKDFGRKDAPDAPLGKGTLPAQKATAEYIGKLAKFFELSDQLLKAVCEGKESGTLRSDYNTALYAVNDQALHGYVKYFVDEPT
;
A
#
# COMPACT_ATOMS: atom_id res chain seq x y z
N MET A 1 -19.43 18.06 -8.79
CA MET A 1 -18.92 16.70 -9.07
C MET A 1 -17.53 16.65 -8.43
N VAL A 2 -17.35 15.90 -7.34
CA VAL A 2 -16.04 15.80 -6.68
C VAL A 2 -15.14 14.96 -7.59
N PRO A 3 -13.93 15.40 -7.96
CA PRO A 3 -13.01 14.58 -8.74
C PRO A 3 -12.80 13.26 -7.99
N THR A 4 -13.08 12.14 -8.63
CA THR A 4 -12.75 10.83 -8.05
C THR A 4 -11.22 10.75 -7.96
N SER A 5 -10.69 10.52 -6.76
CA SER A 5 -9.27 10.35 -6.53
C SER A 5 -8.65 9.40 -7.56
N ILE A 6 -7.52 9.77 -8.16
CA ILE A 6 -6.85 8.95 -9.19
C ILE A 6 -6.47 7.61 -8.57
N VAL A 7 -5.99 7.64 -7.32
CA VAL A 7 -5.68 6.45 -6.53
C VAL A 7 -6.92 5.61 -6.29
N SER A 8 -8.02 6.22 -5.81
CA SER A 8 -9.27 5.50 -5.59
C SER A 8 -9.83 4.87 -6.87
N SER A 9 -9.75 5.59 -8.00
CA SER A 9 -10.19 5.08 -9.31
C SER A 9 -9.31 3.93 -9.80
N THR A 10 -8.01 4.00 -9.56
CA THR A 10 -7.05 2.96 -9.94
C THR A 10 -7.29 1.72 -9.11
N VAL A 11 -7.34 1.86 -7.77
CA VAL A 11 -7.66 0.77 -6.82
C VAL A 11 -8.96 0.05 -7.22
N SER A 12 -10.01 0.80 -7.54
CA SER A 12 -11.32 0.25 -7.94
C SER A 12 -11.25 -0.55 -9.25
N LYS A 13 -10.31 -0.21 -10.15
CA LYS A 13 -10.15 -0.87 -11.46
C LYS A 13 -9.21 -2.08 -11.43
N THR A 14 -8.33 -2.21 -10.43
CA THR A 14 -7.11 -3.02 -10.60
C THR A 14 -7.00 -4.30 -9.76
N LEU A 15 -7.73 -4.48 -8.65
CA LEU A 15 -7.30 -5.53 -7.69
C LEU A 15 -8.37 -6.44 -7.04
N PHE A 16 -9.64 -6.39 -7.45
CA PHE A 16 -10.68 -7.13 -6.71
C PHE A 16 -11.22 -8.46 -7.28
N PRO A 17 -10.85 -8.95 -8.48
CA PRO A 17 -11.19 -10.34 -8.83
C PRO A 17 -10.07 -11.29 -9.27
N THR A 18 -8.81 -10.88 -9.45
CA THR A 18 -7.85 -11.67 -10.26
C THR A 18 -6.75 -12.45 -9.52
N LEU A 19 -6.58 -12.31 -8.20
CA LEU A 19 -5.56 -13.05 -7.46
C LEU A 19 -6.15 -13.85 -6.29
N PRO A 20 -6.81 -15.01 -6.56
CA PRO A 20 -7.46 -15.82 -5.53
C PRO A 20 -6.50 -16.37 -4.47
N PHE A 21 -5.19 -16.29 -4.70
CA PHE A 21 -4.14 -16.73 -3.78
C PHE A 21 -3.67 -15.64 -2.80
N CYS A 22 -4.07 -14.37 -3.02
CA CYS A 22 -3.68 -13.26 -2.15
C CYS A 22 -4.74 -13.05 -1.06
N GLY A 23 -4.45 -13.52 0.15
CA GLY A 23 -5.28 -13.28 1.34
C GLY A 23 -5.14 -11.87 1.92
N TYR A 24 -4.18 -11.09 1.41
CA TYR A 24 -3.90 -9.72 1.83
C TYR A 24 -3.44 -8.84 0.67
N VAL A 25 -3.91 -7.58 0.67
CA VAL A 25 -3.45 -6.49 -0.21
C VAL A 25 -3.26 -5.23 0.64
N SER A 26 -2.09 -4.60 0.55
CA SER A 26 -1.82 -3.34 1.24
C SER A 26 -2.60 -2.18 0.60
N PRO A 27 -2.87 -1.10 1.34
CA PRO A 27 -3.09 0.21 0.72
C PRO A 27 -1.98 0.52 -0.31
N PRO A 28 -2.29 1.26 -1.40
CA PRO A 28 -1.27 1.65 -2.36
C PRO A 28 -0.21 2.52 -1.69
N VAL A 29 1.03 2.39 -2.12
CA VAL A 29 2.12 3.32 -1.77
C VAL A 29 2.45 4.12 -3.01
N VAL A 30 2.49 5.45 -2.88
CA VAL A 30 2.97 6.34 -3.94
C VAL A 30 4.49 6.28 -3.91
N ALA A 31 5.10 5.77 -4.98
CA ALA A 31 6.53 5.56 -5.08
C ALA A 31 7.04 5.89 -6.49
N TRP A 32 8.33 6.13 -6.59
CA TRP A 32 8.99 6.14 -7.90
C TRP A 32 9.28 4.72 -8.36
N TYR A 33 9.17 4.48 -9.66
CA TYR A 33 9.55 3.24 -10.31
C TYR A 33 10.15 3.59 -11.66
N GLU A 34 11.41 3.22 -11.90
CA GLU A 34 12.13 3.54 -13.16
C GLU A 34 11.98 5.01 -13.59
N SER A 35 12.12 5.95 -12.63
CA SER A 35 11.94 7.40 -12.85
C SER A 35 10.52 7.86 -13.23
N ALA A 36 9.51 7.01 -13.07
CA ALA A 36 8.09 7.35 -13.22
C ALA A 36 7.34 7.22 -11.89
N LEU A 37 6.31 8.05 -11.70
CA LEU A 37 5.48 8.01 -10.50
C LEU A 37 4.48 6.85 -10.60
N SER A 38 4.45 6.01 -9.57
CA SER A 38 3.72 4.74 -9.57
C SER A 38 2.90 4.54 -8.29
N LEU A 39 1.92 3.65 -8.37
CA LEU A 39 1.22 3.08 -7.23
C LEU A 39 1.70 1.64 -7.02
N SER A 40 2.37 1.41 -5.91
CA SER A 40 2.87 0.09 -5.51
C SER A 40 1.91 -0.57 -4.53
N PHE A 41 1.56 -1.82 -4.79
CA PHE A 41 0.75 -2.67 -3.91
C PHE A 41 1.57 -3.87 -3.48
N MET A 42 1.62 -4.12 -2.18
CA MET A 42 2.16 -5.35 -1.64
C MET A 42 1.04 -6.36 -1.47
N LEU A 43 1.24 -7.55 -2.03
CA LEU A 43 0.27 -8.64 -1.94
C LEU A 43 0.93 -9.86 -1.30
N GLY A 44 0.14 -10.61 -0.55
CA GLY A 44 0.64 -11.80 0.11
C GLY A 44 -0.43 -12.54 0.88
N ARG A 45 0.02 -13.33 1.84
CA ARG A 45 -0.84 -14.12 2.71
C ARG A 45 -1.31 -13.27 3.88
N GLY A 46 -2.62 -13.27 4.09
CA GLY A 46 -3.24 -12.86 5.33
C GLY A 46 -4.42 -13.78 5.62
N GLU A 47 -4.46 -14.35 6.81
CA GLU A 47 -5.47 -15.35 7.18
C GLU A 47 -5.70 -15.40 8.69
N PHE A 48 -6.85 -15.97 9.08
CA PHE A 48 -7.12 -16.33 10.46
C PHE A 48 -6.41 -17.62 10.81
N VAL A 49 -5.54 -17.60 11.81
CA VAL A 49 -4.73 -18.76 12.19
C VAL A 49 -5.42 -19.59 13.28
N ASP A 50 -5.79 -18.95 14.38
CA ASP A 50 -6.55 -19.53 15.50
C ASP A 50 -7.16 -18.41 16.36
N ALA A 51 -7.87 -18.78 17.43
CA ALA A 51 -8.55 -17.83 18.31
C ALA A 51 -7.59 -16.88 19.07
N ASP A 52 -6.38 -17.33 19.39
CA ASP A 52 -5.43 -16.56 20.19
C ASP A 52 -4.64 -15.56 19.32
N ARG A 53 -4.25 -16.00 18.12
CA ARG A 53 -3.48 -15.20 17.16
C ARG A 53 -4.36 -14.32 16.28
N GLY A 54 -5.57 -14.77 15.94
CA GLY A 54 -6.49 -14.03 15.08
C GLY A 54 -6.00 -13.94 13.62
N TYR A 55 -6.33 -12.82 12.95
CA TYR A 55 -5.90 -12.54 11.58
C TYR A 55 -4.44 -12.07 11.55
N MET A 56 -3.58 -12.84 10.90
CA MET A 56 -2.14 -12.60 10.82
C MET A 56 -1.74 -12.23 9.39
N ILE A 57 -0.68 -11.43 9.24
CA ILE A 57 -0.10 -11.04 7.96
C ILE A 57 1.30 -11.62 7.85
N TRP A 58 1.66 -12.12 6.67
CA TRP A 58 3.00 -12.61 6.32
C TRP A 58 3.75 -11.59 5.47
N PRO A 59 5.06 -11.78 5.27
CA PRO A 59 5.80 -11.02 4.27
C PRO A 59 5.08 -10.99 2.91
N PRO A 60 5.10 -9.84 2.21
CA PRO A 60 4.65 -9.77 0.83
C PRO A 60 5.39 -10.80 -0.02
N SER A 61 4.64 -11.51 -0.85
CA SER A 61 5.17 -12.46 -1.83
C SER A 61 5.09 -11.92 -3.26
N LEU A 62 4.28 -10.87 -3.47
CA LEU A 62 4.13 -10.19 -4.74
C LEU A 62 4.18 -8.67 -4.55
N LEU A 63 4.76 -7.98 -5.53
CA LEU A 63 4.70 -6.54 -5.69
C LEU A 63 4.05 -6.23 -7.03
N ALA A 64 2.95 -5.48 -7.00
CA ALA A 64 2.28 -4.97 -8.20
C ALA A 64 2.49 -3.46 -8.30
N ILE A 65 2.91 -3.00 -9.47
CA ILE A 65 3.25 -1.60 -9.73
C ILE A 65 2.35 -1.10 -10.84
N TYR A 66 1.64 0.00 -10.59
CA TYR A 66 0.71 0.60 -11.53
C TYR A 66 1.15 2.01 -11.91
N ASP A 67 0.95 2.34 -13.18
CA ASP A 67 1.14 3.67 -13.71
C ASP A 67 0.05 4.61 -13.18
N VAL A 68 0.46 5.73 -12.57
CA VAL A 68 -0.49 6.71 -12.03
C VAL A 68 -1.28 7.40 -13.15
N GLN A 69 -0.69 7.58 -14.33
CA GLN A 69 -1.30 8.38 -15.40
C GLN A 69 -2.45 7.63 -16.09
N ASN A 70 -2.24 6.36 -16.40
CA ASN A 70 -3.17 5.54 -17.18
C ASN A 70 -3.85 4.45 -16.35
N GLY A 71 -3.41 4.22 -15.11
CA GLY A 71 -3.94 3.18 -14.22
C GLY A 71 -3.60 1.76 -14.69
N GLY A 72 -2.65 1.61 -15.62
CA GLY A 72 -2.23 0.32 -16.17
C GLY A 72 -1.21 -0.37 -15.28
N LEU A 73 -1.24 -1.71 -15.26
CA LEU A 73 -0.22 -2.52 -14.59
C LEU A 73 1.12 -2.38 -15.36
N ILE A 74 2.16 -1.91 -14.69
CA ILE A 74 3.52 -1.79 -15.22
C ILE A 74 4.30 -3.09 -14.96
N ASP A 75 4.32 -3.53 -13.70
CA ASP A 75 5.10 -4.68 -13.26
C ASP A 75 4.30 -5.51 -12.24
N LEU A 76 4.43 -6.82 -12.32
CA LEU A 76 3.96 -7.76 -11.33
C LEU A 76 5.03 -8.83 -11.14
N ARG A 77 5.67 -8.80 -9.97
CA ARG A 77 6.79 -9.71 -9.69
C ARG A 77 6.67 -10.37 -8.33
N SER A 78 7.29 -11.54 -8.22
CA SER A 78 7.54 -12.17 -6.94
C SER A 78 8.61 -11.40 -6.17
N VAL A 79 8.39 -11.28 -4.87
CA VAL A 79 9.31 -10.61 -3.94
C VAL A 79 9.49 -11.46 -2.69
N ALA A 80 10.59 -11.24 -2.00
CA ALA A 80 10.95 -11.84 -0.73
C ALA A 80 11.39 -10.75 0.26
N PRO A 81 11.41 -11.03 1.58
CA PRO A 81 11.86 -10.07 2.59
C PRO A 81 13.19 -9.36 2.26
N LYS A 82 14.16 -10.10 1.72
CA LYS A 82 15.47 -9.56 1.34
C LYS A 82 15.41 -8.44 0.29
N ASP A 83 14.40 -8.44 -0.57
CA ASP A 83 14.22 -7.44 -1.63
C ASP A 83 13.78 -6.08 -1.05
N PHE A 84 13.36 -6.07 0.22
CA PHE A 84 13.03 -4.88 1.02
C PHE A 84 14.08 -4.60 2.11
N GLY A 85 15.27 -5.24 2.04
CA GLY A 85 16.30 -5.14 3.08
C GLY A 85 15.92 -5.80 4.41
N ARG A 86 14.92 -6.69 4.42
CA ARG A 86 14.41 -7.36 5.63
C ARG A 86 15.07 -8.73 5.82
N LYS A 87 15.09 -9.19 7.08
CA LYS A 87 15.57 -10.54 7.48
C LYS A 87 14.45 -11.44 8.00
N ASP A 88 13.19 -11.06 7.74
CA ASP A 88 12.03 -11.83 8.18
C ASP A 88 12.01 -13.20 7.46
N ALA A 89 11.50 -14.25 8.11
CA ALA A 89 11.34 -15.55 7.48
C ALA A 89 10.09 -15.53 6.57
N PRO A 90 10.16 -15.96 5.29
CA PRO A 90 9.03 -15.87 4.35
C PRO A 90 7.74 -16.55 4.84
N ASP A 91 7.88 -17.68 5.54
CA ASP A 91 6.75 -18.49 6.01
C ASP A 91 6.31 -18.16 7.45
N ALA A 92 6.94 -17.17 8.09
CA ALA A 92 6.58 -16.73 9.45
C ALA A 92 5.68 -15.49 9.40
N PRO A 93 4.64 -15.41 10.25
CA PRO A 93 3.81 -14.22 10.31
C PRO A 93 4.61 -13.02 10.85
N LEU A 94 4.39 -11.86 10.26
CA LEU A 94 4.94 -10.57 10.70
C LEU A 94 4.22 -10.04 11.94
N GLY A 95 2.91 -10.29 12.04
CA GLY A 95 2.09 -9.80 13.13
C GLY A 95 0.60 -9.81 12.81
N LYS A 96 -0.19 -9.27 13.74
CA LYS A 96 -1.65 -9.15 13.58
C LYS A 96 -1.98 -8.12 12.49
N GLY A 97 -2.92 -8.47 11.64
CA GLY A 97 -3.54 -7.55 10.69
C GLY A 97 -4.84 -6.97 11.23
N THR A 98 -5.26 -5.88 10.62
CA THR A 98 -6.56 -5.22 10.82
C THR A 98 -7.63 -6.10 10.19
N LEU A 99 -8.61 -6.48 11.00
CA LEU A 99 -9.69 -7.34 10.57
C LEU A 99 -10.55 -6.65 9.50
N PRO A 100 -11.14 -7.40 8.55
CA PRO A 100 -12.07 -6.84 7.57
C PRO A 100 -13.19 -6.00 8.21
N ALA A 101 -13.74 -6.44 9.35
CA ALA A 101 -14.77 -5.69 10.08
C ALA A 101 -14.27 -4.33 10.61
N GLN A 102 -13.00 -4.24 11.01
CA GLN A 102 -12.39 -2.97 11.45
C GLN A 102 -12.17 -2.03 10.26
N LYS A 103 -11.82 -2.58 9.08
CA LYS A 103 -11.68 -1.81 7.83
C LYS A 103 -13.02 -1.23 7.34
N ALA A 104 -14.15 -1.76 7.79
CA ALA A 104 -15.48 -1.25 7.47
C ALA A 104 -15.99 -0.14 8.42
N THR A 105 -15.23 0.21 9.46
CA THR A 105 -15.64 1.25 10.43
C THR A 105 -15.53 2.65 9.83
N ALA A 106 -16.38 3.58 10.28
CA ALA A 106 -16.33 4.98 9.86
C ALA A 106 -14.97 5.63 10.18
N GLU A 107 -14.33 5.23 11.28
CA GLU A 107 -12.99 5.70 11.66
C GLU A 107 -11.94 5.29 10.61
N TYR A 108 -11.91 4.01 10.22
CA TYR A 108 -10.98 3.54 9.20
C TYR A 108 -11.27 4.18 7.84
N ILE A 109 -12.55 4.29 7.45
CA ILE A 109 -12.95 4.95 6.20
C ILE A 109 -12.49 6.41 6.19
N GLY A 110 -12.61 7.13 7.30
CA GLY A 110 -12.11 8.50 7.44
C GLY A 110 -10.59 8.61 7.25
N LYS A 111 -9.83 7.69 7.87
CA LYS A 111 -8.36 7.60 7.67
C LYS A 111 -8.02 7.29 6.21
N LEU A 112 -8.73 6.36 5.59
CA LEU A 112 -8.53 5.97 4.20
C LEU A 112 -8.85 7.12 3.22
N ALA A 113 -9.93 7.85 3.45
CA ALA A 113 -10.27 9.03 2.66
C ALA A 113 -9.20 10.11 2.78
N LYS A 114 -8.69 10.37 4.00
CA LYS A 114 -7.61 11.34 4.21
C LYS A 114 -6.31 10.91 3.51
N PHE A 115 -6.00 9.63 3.58
CA PHE A 115 -4.86 9.04 2.89
C PHE A 115 -4.96 9.21 1.37
N PHE A 116 -6.12 8.95 0.76
CA PHE A 116 -6.31 9.15 -0.68
C PHE A 116 -6.22 10.63 -1.09
N GLU A 117 -6.79 11.53 -0.29
CA GLU A 117 -6.68 12.98 -0.51
C GLU A 117 -5.21 13.43 -0.52
N LEU A 118 -4.42 13.02 0.47
CA LEU A 118 -2.99 13.35 0.55
C LEU A 118 -2.18 12.69 -0.56
N SER A 119 -2.58 11.49 -0.99
CA SER A 119 -1.97 10.81 -2.14
C SER A 119 -2.15 11.66 -3.41
N ASP A 120 -3.37 12.09 -3.72
CA ASP A 120 -3.64 12.90 -4.91
C ASP A 120 -2.90 14.25 -4.86
N GLN A 121 -2.84 14.88 -3.69
CA GLN A 121 -2.09 16.13 -3.50
C GLN A 121 -0.59 15.91 -3.74
N LEU A 122 -0.02 14.81 -3.21
CA LEU A 122 1.39 14.47 -3.39
C LEU A 122 1.69 14.19 -4.86
N LEU A 123 0.84 13.40 -5.53
CA LEU A 123 0.96 13.10 -6.96
C LEU A 123 0.95 14.39 -7.79
N LYS A 124 0.00 15.30 -7.51
CA LYS A 124 -0.09 16.60 -8.18
C LYS A 124 1.16 17.46 -7.96
N ALA A 125 1.62 17.58 -6.71
CA ALA A 125 2.80 18.38 -6.38
C ALA A 125 4.06 17.87 -7.10
N VAL A 126 4.24 16.54 -7.15
CA VAL A 126 5.35 15.89 -7.86
C VAL A 126 5.28 16.17 -9.36
N CYS A 127 4.10 15.99 -9.99
CA CYS A 127 3.91 16.27 -11.42
C CYS A 127 4.14 17.75 -11.77
N GLU A 128 3.88 18.66 -10.83
CA GLU A 128 4.13 20.10 -10.99
C GLU A 128 5.57 20.52 -10.63
N GLY A 129 6.44 19.58 -10.25
CA GLY A 129 7.83 19.86 -9.87
C GLY A 129 7.98 20.68 -8.58
N LYS A 130 6.97 20.65 -7.70
CA LYS A 130 6.95 21.43 -6.45
C LYS A 130 7.59 20.65 -5.31
N GLU A 131 8.31 21.35 -4.45
CA GLU A 131 8.75 20.79 -3.17
C GLU A 131 7.56 20.41 -2.30
N SER A 132 7.59 19.19 -1.76
CA SER A 132 6.47 18.60 -1.05
C SER A 132 6.77 18.32 0.43
N GLY A 133 7.75 19.00 1.05
CA GLY A 133 8.29 18.63 2.37
C GLY A 133 7.24 18.30 3.44
N THR A 134 6.38 19.28 3.80
CA THR A 134 5.30 19.07 4.77
C THR A 134 4.25 18.07 4.27
N LEU A 135 3.88 18.16 2.99
CA LEU A 135 2.89 17.27 2.38
C LEU A 135 3.32 15.80 2.39
N ARG A 136 4.62 15.52 2.20
CA ARG A 136 5.21 14.18 2.27
C ARG A 136 5.18 13.65 3.70
N SER A 137 5.44 14.50 4.70
CA SER A 137 5.30 14.12 6.10
C SER A 137 3.85 13.76 6.46
N ASP A 138 2.89 14.58 6.03
CA ASP A 138 1.46 14.33 6.26
C ASP A 138 1.00 13.05 5.53
N TYR A 139 1.44 12.87 4.28
CA TYR A 139 1.22 11.65 3.51
C TYR A 139 1.75 10.42 4.23
N ASN A 140 3.01 10.43 4.67
CA ASN A 140 3.61 9.30 5.39
C ASN A 140 2.82 8.97 6.67
N THR A 141 2.42 9.99 7.41
CA THR A 141 1.59 9.83 8.62
C THR A 141 0.27 9.14 8.30
N ALA A 142 -0.41 9.58 7.24
CA ALA A 142 -1.66 8.97 6.79
C ALA A 142 -1.45 7.55 6.26
N LEU A 143 -0.37 7.29 5.52
CA LEU A 143 0.00 5.99 4.99
C LEU A 143 0.20 4.97 6.12
N TYR A 144 0.95 5.34 7.17
CA TYR A 144 1.14 4.48 8.34
C TYR A 144 -0.15 4.29 9.15
N ALA A 145 -1.07 5.26 9.14
CA ALA A 145 -2.35 5.17 9.83
C ALA A 145 -3.37 4.23 9.15
N VAL A 146 -3.24 4.01 7.83
CA VAL A 146 -4.11 3.09 7.06
C VAL A 146 -3.47 1.73 6.82
N ASN A 147 -2.14 1.63 6.89
CA ASN A 147 -1.44 0.36 6.76
C ASN A 147 -1.45 -0.42 8.06
N ASP A 148 -1.46 -1.75 7.90
CA ASP A 148 -1.24 -2.66 8.99
C ASP A 148 0.17 -2.50 9.56
N GLN A 149 0.28 -2.36 10.89
CA GLN A 149 1.57 -2.15 11.57
C GLN A 149 2.61 -3.22 11.22
N ALA A 150 2.16 -4.45 11.00
CA ALA A 150 2.99 -5.58 10.57
C ALA A 150 3.78 -5.28 9.28
N LEU A 151 3.29 -4.39 8.40
CA LEU A 151 3.92 -4.04 7.13
C LEU A 151 4.74 -2.76 7.16
N HIS A 152 4.80 -2.02 8.27
CA HIS A 152 5.49 -0.72 8.32
C HIS A 152 6.97 -0.83 7.91
N GLY A 153 7.63 -1.95 8.24
CA GLY A 153 9.01 -2.21 7.81
C GLY A 153 9.17 -2.39 6.28
N TYR A 154 8.13 -2.84 5.58
CA TYR A 154 8.11 -3.00 4.13
C TYR A 154 7.67 -1.71 3.44
N VAL A 155 6.70 -0.99 4.00
CA VAL A 155 6.28 0.33 3.52
C VAL A 155 7.46 1.31 3.54
N LYS A 156 8.28 1.26 4.60
CA LYS A 156 9.45 2.14 4.77
C LYS A 156 10.42 2.11 3.58
N TYR A 157 10.57 0.95 2.93
CA TYR A 157 11.41 0.79 1.73
C TYR A 157 11.06 1.83 0.65
N PHE A 158 9.76 2.03 0.40
CA PHE A 158 9.27 2.97 -0.61
C PHE A 158 9.29 4.44 -0.16
N VAL A 159 9.33 4.68 1.15
CA VAL A 159 9.28 6.03 1.73
C VAL A 159 10.67 6.63 1.80
N ASP A 160 11.67 5.82 2.15
CA ASP A 160 13.03 6.28 2.47
C ASP A 160 13.99 6.18 1.28
N GLU A 161 13.76 5.25 0.34
CA GLU A 161 14.60 5.10 -0.85
C GLU A 161 13.97 5.79 -2.06
N PRO A 162 14.55 6.88 -2.59
CA PRO A 162 14.21 7.34 -3.92
C PRO A 162 14.82 6.35 -4.93
N THR A 163 14.03 5.37 -5.37
CA THR A 163 14.35 4.53 -6.54
C THR A 163 14.20 5.31 -7.83
#